data_AF-A0AA97J6Q1-F1
#
_entry.id   AF-A0AA97J6Q1-F1
#
_cell.length_a   1.000
_cell.length_b   1.000
_cell.length_c   1.000
_cell.angle_alpha   90.00
_cell.angle_beta   90.00
_cell.angle_gamma   90.00
#
_symmetry.space_group_name_H-M   'P 1'
#
loop_
_entity.id
_entity.type
_entity.pdbx_description
1 polymer ?
#
loop_
_entity_poly.entity_id
_entity_poly.type
_entity_poly.pdbx_seq_one_letter_code
_entity_poly.pdbx_strand_id
1 'polypeptide(L)'
;MAGSRLVQMLFLSHMVCKADAARCSAIDPVDVPHEWHQPGEILIGGITSHVNYIFPKVSFEKEPSKNWIERSVVTKFYQHLLALAFAIEEINENPKILPNVTLGFHICDSYSDARMTYRTTMDLLFKSHRFTPNYKCGIQKNLIGIIGGLHSDISTHMANILRLYKVPQVPPFSLCNANCRSGHHKKTKEGEKFCCYDCAPCPEEMIAYEEALVLGIFIKHRETPIVKANNQSLTYLLLISLLLCFLCSLLFIGRPNKVTCLLRQTAFGIVFSVAVSCVLAKTVTVVMAFMASKPGNIFQKWMGKRLAHSIVFSCSLVQIFMCLVWLGNFPPFPDLDMHSSNGEIIVQCNEGSATMFYCVLGFMGILAIISFTMAFLARKLPDSFNEAKFITFSMLVFCSVWLSFVPTYLSTRGKDMVVVEIFSILASSAGLLGCIFSPKCYIIILRPKLNNRELLMRRKS
;
A
#
# COMPACT_ATOMS: atom_id res chain seq x y z
N MET A 1 32.90 -57.07 -16.07
CA MET A 1 32.32 -55.82 -16.60
C MET A 1 32.90 -54.55 -15.94
N ALA A 2 34.19 -54.55 -15.57
CA ALA A 2 34.89 -53.42 -14.94
C ALA A 2 36.05 -52.85 -15.79
N GLY A 3 36.49 -53.56 -16.85
CA GLY A 3 37.60 -53.12 -17.71
C GLY A 3 37.25 -52.07 -18.76
N SER A 4 35.97 -51.94 -19.15
CA SER A 4 35.57 -51.03 -20.24
C SER A 4 35.45 -49.56 -19.81
N ARG A 5 35.30 -49.27 -18.51
CA ARG A 5 35.19 -47.89 -17.99
C ARG A 5 36.55 -47.21 -17.75
N LEU A 6 37.62 -47.98 -17.58
CA LEU A 6 38.97 -47.45 -17.33
C LEU A 6 39.63 -46.95 -18.62
N VAL A 7 39.34 -47.59 -19.76
CA VAL A 7 39.84 -47.17 -21.08
C VAL A 7 39.20 -45.84 -21.51
N GLN A 8 37.94 -45.57 -21.15
CA GLN A 8 37.28 -44.29 -21.46
C GLN A 8 37.87 -43.09 -20.69
N MET A 9 38.43 -43.29 -19.49
CA MET A 9 39.09 -42.20 -18.75
C MET A 9 40.51 -41.89 -19.27
N LEU A 10 41.20 -42.87 -19.87
CA LEU A 10 42.54 -42.66 -20.46
C LEU A 10 42.50 -41.96 -21.81
N PHE A 11 41.38 -42.02 -22.54
CA PHE A 11 41.22 -41.27 -23.81
C PHE A 11 40.78 -39.81 -23.63
N LEU A 12 40.34 -39.40 -22.43
CA LEU A 12 39.93 -38.03 -22.12
C LEU A 12 41.11 -37.10 -21.76
N SER A 13 42.30 -37.63 -21.49
CA SER A 13 43.49 -36.81 -21.18
C SER A 13 44.10 -36.11 -22.40
N HIS A 14 43.71 -36.50 -23.62
CA HIS A 14 44.21 -35.88 -24.86
C HIS A 14 43.31 -34.77 -25.44
N MET A 15 42.21 -34.41 -24.78
CA MET A 15 41.37 -33.26 -25.14
C MET A 15 41.40 -32.13 -24.09
N VAL A 16 42.52 -31.97 -23.37
CA VAL A 16 42.77 -30.73 -22.64
C VAL A 16 43.29 -29.71 -23.64
N CYS A 17 42.42 -28.76 -24.04
CA CYS A 17 42.85 -27.55 -24.72
C CYS A 17 44.02 -26.94 -23.93
N LYS A 18 45.11 -26.65 -24.63
CA LYS A 18 46.19 -25.82 -24.11
C LYS A 18 45.60 -24.43 -23.87
N ALA A 19 45.10 -24.19 -22.67
CA ALA A 19 44.63 -22.88 -22.28
C ALA A 19 45.86 -21.97 -22.21
N ASP A 20 45.97 -21.04 -23.16
CA ASP A 20 46.91 -19.93 -23.02
C ASP A 20 46.60 -19.25 -21.69
N ALA A 21 47.54 -19.32 -20.77
CA ALA A 21 47.45 -18.63 -19.50
C ALA A 21 47.54 -17.13 -19.79
N ALA A 22 46.37 -16.50 -20.00
CA ALA A 22 46.27 -15.05 -19.99
C ALA A 22 46.81 -14.57 -18.63
N ARG A 23 47.94 -13.87 -18.65
CA ARG A 23 48.44 -13.17 -17.46
C ARG A 23 47.41 -12.10 -17.13
N CYS A 24 46.57 -12.34 -16.13
CA CYS A 24 45.73 -11.29 -15.56
C CYS A 24 46.67 -10.23 -14.97
N SER A 25 46.87 -9.11 -15.67
CA SER A 25 47.30 -7.89 -15.01
C SER A 25 46.17 -7.49 -14.07
N ALA A 26 46.46 -7.35 -12.78
CA ALA A 26 45.51 -6.80 -11.83
C ALA A 26 45.10 -5.41 -12.32
N ILE A 27 43.89 -5.30 -12.89
CA ILE A 27 43.32 -4.02 -13.30
C ILE A 27 43.15 -3.18 -12.04
N ASP A 28 43.52 -1.90 -12.11
CA ASP A 28 43.37 -0.97 -11.00
C ASP A 28 41.91 -0.99 -10.47
N PRO A 29 41.73 -1.05 -9.15
CA PRO A 29 40.40 -1.16 -8.56
C PRO A 29 39.50 0.02 -8.95
N VAL A 30 38.19 -0.25 -9.11
CA VAL A 30 37.16 0.76 -9.45
C VAL A 30 37.09 1.92 -8.43
N ASP A 31 37.55 3.12 -8.75
CA ASP A 31 37.51 4.23 -7.78
C ASP A 31 36.11 4.46 -7.17
N VAL A 32 36.06 4.79 -5.87
CA VAL A 32 34.84 5.22 -5.18
C VAL A 32 34.74 6.73 -5.34
N PRO A 33 33.87 7.28 -6.22
CA PRO A 33 33.94 8.69 -6.59
C PRO A 33 33.42 9.67 -5.53
N HIS A 34 32.67 9.22 -4.53
CA HIS A 34 32.05 10.07 -3.50
C HIS A 34 32.53 9.65 -2.10
N GLU A 35 33.67 10.21 -1.70
CA GLU A 35 34.32 10.00 -0.42
C GLU A 35 34.54 11.36 0.27
N TRP A 36 34.29 11.42 1.58
CA TRP A 36 34.56 12.59 2.41
C TRP A 36 35.43 12.19 3.59
N HIS A 37 36.54 12.91 3.79
CA HIS A 37 37.50 12.59 4.83
C HIS A 37 37.90 13.84 5.62
N GLN A 38 37.87 13.71 6.94
CA GLN A 38 38.44 14.68 7.87
C GLN A 38 39.41 13.95 8.80
N PRO A 39 40.67 14.40 8.90
CA PRO A 39 41.65 13.77 9.77
C PRO A 39 41.33 13.97 11.25
N GLY A 40 41.72 13.00 12.07
CA GLY A 40 41.64 13.04 13.53
C GLY A 40 42.47 11.90 14.14
N GLU A 41 42.77 11.99 15.43
CA GLU A 41 43.47 10.93 16.18
C GLU A 41 42.65 9.64 16.26
N ILE A 42 41.33 9.80 16.27
CA ILE A 42 40.35 8.73 16.22
C ILE A 42 39.43 8.96 15.02
N LEU A 43 39.10 7.91 14.28
CA LEU A 43 38.22 8.01 13.11
C LEU A 43 36.89 7.28 13.34
N ILE A 44 35.79 7.92 12.94
CA ILE A 44 34.49 7.28 12.76
C ILE A 44 34.24 7.07 11.27
N GLY A 45 33.95 5.83 10.89
CA GLY A 45 33.52 5.50 9.54
C GLY A 45 32.04 5.81 9.35
N GLY A 46 31.64 6.30 8.18
CA GLY A 46 30.25 6.43 7.79
C GLY A 46 29.99 5.78 6.45
N ILE A 47 28.92 5.01 6.32
CA ILE A 47 28.40 4.58 5.02
C ILE A 47 27.06 5.25 4.78
N THR A 48 26.94 5.99 3.69
CA THR A 48 25.71 6.68 3.29
C THR A 48 25.14 6.09 2.01
N SER A 49 23.91 6.47 1.64
CA SER A 49 23.23 6.00 0.43
C SER A 49 22.47 7.14 -0.21
N HIS A 50 23.15 8.27 -0.45
CA HIS A 50 22.50 9.48 -0.95
C HIS A 50 22.60 9.60 -2.47
N VAL A 51 23.46 8.82 -3.11
CA VAL A 51 23.53 8.69 -4.58
C VAL A 51 22.99 7.33 -4.98
N ASN A 52 22.02 7.27 -5.89
CA ASN A 52 21.61 6.02 -6.52
C ASN A 52 22.32 5.86 -7.87
N TYR A 53 22.98 4.71 -8.05
CA TYR A 53 23.72 4.36 -9.26
C TYR A 53 23.09 3.15 -9.95
N ILE A 54 22.91 3.23 -11.27
CA ILE A 54 22.48 2.07 -12.07
C ILE A 54 23.73 1.30 -12.52
N PHE A 55 23.98 0.14 -11.90
CA PHE A 55 25.05 -0.75 -12.32
C PHE A 55 24.60 -1.56 -13.54
N PRO A 56 25.23 -1.41 -14.73
CA PRO A 56 24.88 -2.24 -15.88
C PRO A 56 25.16 -3.72 -15.57
N LYS A 57 24.34 -4.61 -16.13
CA LYS A 57 24.49 -6.06 -15.97
C LYS A 57 25.88 -6.48 -16.47
N VAL A 58 26.66 -7.13 -15.61
CA VAL A 58 28.01 -7.59 -15.97
C VAL A 58 27.89 -8.64 -17.07
N SER A 59 28.43 -8.35 -18.25
CA SER A 59 28.65 -9.35 -19.30
C SER A 59 30.12 -9.76 -19.26
N PHE A 60 30.37 -11.07 -19.34
CA PHE A 60 31.72 -11.64 -19.44
C PHE A 60 32.23 -11.66 -20.88
N GLU A 61 31.46 -11.13 -21.83
CA GLU A 61 31.80 -11.09 -23.26
C GLU A 61 32.53 -9.80 -23.65
N LYS A 62 32.59 -8.81 -22.76
CA LYS A 62 33.26 -7.52 -22.99
C LYS A 62 34.09 -7.15 -21.76
N GLU A 63 35.20 -6.46 -21.99
CA GLU A 63 35.94 -5.84 -20.89
C GLU A 63 35.03 -4.90 -20.09
N PRO A 64 35.15 -4.84 -18.76
CA PRO A 64 34.36 -3.95 -17.94
C PRO A 64 34.66 -2.50 -18.31
N SER A 65 33.74 -1.85 -19.02
CA SER A 65 33.86 -0.44 -19.37
C SER A 65 33.56 0.44 -18.15
N LYS A 66 34.37 1.48 -17.92
CA LYS A 66 34.16 2.51 -16.88
C LYS A 66 33.03 3.50 -17.24
N ASN A 67 32.08 3.09 -18.08
CA ASN A 67 31.00 3.98 -18.53
C ASN A 67 29.82 3.90 -17.58
N TRP A 68 29.91 4.71 -16.53
CA TRP A 68 28.93 4.82 -15.47
C TRP A 68 27.78 5.75 -15.89
N ILE A 69 26.58 5.21 -16.12
CA ILE A 69 25.43 5.99 -16.62
C ILE A 69 24.47 6.39 -15.47
N GLU A 70 24.19 7.69 -15.45
CA GLU A 70 23.10 8.47 -14.83
C GLU A 70 22.84 8.34 -13.32
N ARG A 71 22.81 9.52 -12.69
CA ARG A 71 23.05 9.79 -11.28
C ARG A 71 21.79 10.45 -10.71
N SER A 72 21.08 9.79 -9.78
CA SER A 72 20.04 10.48 -9.00
C SER A 72 20.55 10.72 -7.59
N VAL A 73 20.65 12.00 -7.20
CA VAL A 73 21.05 12.40 -5.84
C VAL A 73 19.79 12.60 -5.03
N VAL A 74 19.63 11.82 -3.97
CA VAL A 74 18.55 11.97 -3.00
C VAL A 74 18.98 13.02 -1.99
N THR A 75 18.66 14.29 -2.27
CA THR A 75 19.03 15.45 -1.43
C THR A 75 18.60 15.30 0.02
N LYS A 76 17.47 14.62 0.27
CA LYS A 76 16.99 14.29 1.62
C LYS A 76 18.01 13.49 2.44
N PHE A 77 18.81 12.62 1.83
CA PHE A 77 19.78 11.79 2.56
C PHE A 77 21.14 12.47 2.77
N TYR A 78 21.40 13.58 2.06
CA TYR A 78 22.58 14.41 2.29
C TYR A 78 22.64 14.98 3.72
N GLN A 79 21.47 15.19 4.34
CA GLN A 79 21.38 15.64 5.74
C GLN A 79 22.09 14.69 6.73
N HIS A 80 22.19 13.39 6.43
CA HIS A 80 22.87 12.44 7.31
C HIS A 80 24.38 12.62 7.30
N LEU A 81 24.94 12.99 6.15
CA LEU A 81 26.37 13.32 6.03
C LEU A 81 26.69 14.60 6.79
N LEU A 82 25.88 15.65 6.60
CA LEU A 82 26.02 16.90 7.34
C LEU A 82 25.83 16.70 8.84
N ALA A 83 24.87 15.88 9.26
CA ALA A 83 24.64 15.60 10.68
C ALA A 83 25.83 14.91 11.34
N LEU A 84 26.51 13.99 10.64
CA LEU A 84 27.71 13.34 11.16
C LEU A 84 28.88 14.32 11.25
N ALA A 85 29.10 15.13 10.21
CA ALA A 85 30.15 16.15 10.21
C ALA A 85 29.94 17.17 11.35
N PHE A 86 28.72 17.70 11.47
CA PHE A 86 28.32 18.63 12.51
C PHE A 86 28.48 18.03 13.92
N ALA A 87 28.05 16.79 14.12
CA ALA A 87 28.19 16.12 15.43
C ALA A 87 29.66 15.96 15.84
N ILE A 88 30.56 15.69 14.89
CA ILE A 88 31.99 15.56 15.15
C ILE A 88 32.61 16.92 15.48
N GLU A 89 32.21 17.98 14.78
CA GLU A 89 32.61 19.35 15.07
C GLU A 89 32.22 19.74 16.50
N GLU A 90 30.96 19.57 16.88
CA GLU A 90 30.43 19.88 18.21
C GLU A 90 31.14 19.08 19.34
N ILE A 91 31.49 17.81 19.07
CA ILE A 91 32.25 16.98 20.01
C ILE A 91 33.66 17.52 20.20
N ASN A 92 34.33 17.89 19.12
CA ASN A 92 35.70 18.42 19.16
C ASN A 92 35.78 19.80 19.83
N GLU A 93 34.74 20.62 19.72
CA GLU A 93 34.66 21.93 20.40
C GLU A 93 34.41 21.82 21.92
N ASN A 94 33.87 20.69 22.39
CA ASN A 94 33.54 20.50 23.80
C ASN A 94 34.54 19.57 24.52
N PRO A 95 35.55 20.13 25.23
CA PRO A 95 36.58 19.35 25.89
C PRO A 95 36.07 18.49 27.06
N LYS A 96 34.79 18.64 27.47
CA LYS A 96 34.17 17.79 28.49
C LYS A 96 33.74 16.43 27.94
N ILE A 97 33.58 16.29 26.62
CA ILE A 97 33.13 15.06 25.97
C ILE A 97 34.35 14.16 25.66
N LEU A 98 35.33 14.71 24.93
CA LEU A 98 36.60 14.05 24.64
C LEU A 98 37.78 14.96 25.04
N PRO A 99 38.37 14.78 26.24
CA PRO A 99 39.51 15.58 26.65
C PRO A 99 40.77 15.15 25.90
N ASN A 100 41.45 16.10 25.24
CA ASN A 100 42.73 15.94 24.56
C ASN A 100 42.75 14.90 23.42
N VAL A 101 41.60 14.65 22.77
CA VAL A 101 41.51 13.74 21.62
C VAL A 101 40.68 14.40 20.53
N THR A 102 41.17 14.37 19.29
CA THR A 102 40.43 14.88 18.13
C THR A 102 39.77 13.74 17.35
N LEU A 103 38.48 13.92 17.10
CA LEU A 103 37.66 12.99 16.32
C LEU A 103 37.63 13.43 14.86
N GLY A 104 37.94 12.52 13.94
CA GLY A 104 37.80 12.69 12.51
C GLY A 104 36.78 11.71 11.93
N PHE A 105 36.52 11.82 10.63
CA PHE A 105 35.62 10.90 9.94
C PHE A 105 36.13 10.48 8.57
N HIS A 106 35.61 9.36 8.12
CA HIS A 106 35.76 8.88 6.75
C HIS A 106 34.42 8.33 6.29
N ILE A 107 33.78 9.02 5.35
CA ILE A 107 32.44 8.73 4.88
C ILE A 107 32.48 8.30 3.41
N CYS A 108 31.90 7.15 3.11
CA CYS A 108 31.76 6.63 1.74
C CYS A 108 30.29 6.47 1.38
N ASP A 109 29.95 6.53 0.09
CA ASP A 109 28.60 6.19 -0.40
C ASP A 109 28.54 4.73 -0.89
N SER A 110 27.54 3.97 -0.42
CA SER A 110 27.29 2.58 -0.83
C SER A 110 26.53 2.45 -2.15
N TYR A 111 26.03 3.55 -2.69
CA TYR A 111 25.22 3.64 -3.90
C TYR A 111 23.91 2.84 -3.88
N SER A 112 23.42 2.50 -2.68
CA SER A 112 22.32 1.56 -2.49
C SER A 112 22.57 0.19 -3.16
N ASP A 113 23.83 -0.21 -3.31
CA ASP A 113 24.24 -1.44 -3.99
C ASP A 113 25.09 -2.33 -3.08
N ALA A 114 24.78 -3.63 -3.08
CA ALA A 114 25.46 -4.60 -2.22
C ALA A 114 26.95 -4.74 -2.57
N ARG A 115 27.32 -4.75 -3.86
CA ARG A 115 28.71 -4.90 -4.31
C ARG A 115 29.54 -3.69 -3.89
N MET A 116 29.00 -2.49 -4.05
CA MET A 116 29.65 -1.27 -3.59
C MET A 116 29.72 -1.18 -2.08
N THR A 117 28.73 -1.69 -1.36
CA THR A 117 28.77 -1.81 0.10
C THR A 117 29.97 -2.65 0.56
N TYR A 118 30.21 -3.82 -0.04
CA TYR A 118 31.38 -4.64 0.28
C TYR A 118 32.69 -3.88 0.06
N ARG A 119 32.77 -3.19 -1.09
CA ARG A 119 33.95 -2.45 -1.49
C ARG A 119 34.25 -1.28 -0.55
N THR A 120 33.28 -0.41 -0.32
CA THR A 120 33.42 0.76 0.54
C THR A 120 33.69 0.39 2.00
N THR A 121 33.08 -0.70 2.49
CA THR A 121 33.41 -1.24 3.83
C THR A 121 34.88 -1.65 3.92
N MET A 122 35.42 -2.29 2.87
CA MET A 122 36.84 -2.65 2.82
C MET A 122 37.76 -1.42 2.72
N ASP A 123 37.36 -0.37 1.99
CA ASP A 123 38.11 0.89 1.89
C ASP A 123 38.12 1.68 3.22
N LEU A 124 37.06 1.57 4.01
CA LEU A 124 37.04 2.09 5.39
C LEU A 124 38.03 1.34 6.29
N LEU A 125 38.09 0.01 6.16
CA LEU A 125 38.95 -0.86 6.97
C LEU A 125 40.43 -0.81 6.59
N PHE A 126 40.75 -0.66 5.29
CA PHE A 126 42.11 -0.78 4.76
C PHE A 126 42.51 0.44 3.92
N LYS A 127 43.80 0.81 3.92
CA LYS A 127 44.34 1.97 3.19
C LYS A 127 44.97 1.61 1.82
N SER A 128 44.51 0.56 1.15
CA SER A 128 45.15 0.13 -0.11
C SER A 128 44.25 0.34 -1.34
N HIS A 129 44.67 1.21 -2.26
CA HIS A 129 44.17 1.28 -3.64
C HIS A 129 44.53 0.02 -4.46
N ARG A 130 44.99 -1.06 -3.83
CA ARG A 130 45.12 -2.39 -4.42
C ARG A 130 44.46 -3.38 -3.48
N PHE A 131 43.45 -4.09 -3.97
CA PHE A 131 42.70 -5.06 -3.17
C PHE A 131 43.59 -6.22 -2.74
N THR A 132 44.24 -6.07 -1.59
CA THR A 132 45.08 -7.08 -0.94
C THR A 132 44.51 -7.32 0.46
N PRO A 133 43.62 -8.32 0.61
CA PRO A 133 43.09 -8.70 1.91
C PRO A 133 44.23 -8.93 2.92
N ASN A 134 44.08 -8.44 4.15
CA ASN A 134 45.09 -8.52 5.22
C ASN A 134 46.40 -7.74 5.00
N TYR A 135 46.47 -6.81 4.04
CA TYR A 135 47.62 -5.93 3.93
C TYR A 135 47.67 -4.92 5.09
N LYS A 136 48.67 -5.05 5.96
CA LYS A 136 48.89 -4.22 7.16
C LYS A 136 50.19 -3.40 7.09
N CYS A 137 50.52 -2.83 5.94
CA CYS A 137 51.68 -1.92 5.83
C CYS A 137 51.19 -0.49 5.62
N GLY A 138 51.50 0.42 6.54
CA GLY A 138 51.08 1.83 6.52
C GLY A 138 50.56 2.35 7.87
N ILE A 139 50.16 3.62 7.91
CA ILE A 139 49.53 4.25 9.10
C ILE A 139 48.23 3.51 9.41
N GLN A 140 48.12 2.94 10.62
CA GLN A 140 46.92 2.27 11.08
C GLN A 140 45.80 3.30 11.26
N LYS A 141 44.70 3.19 10.51
CA LYS A 141 43.49 3.99 10.75
C LYS A 141 42.99 3.59 12.14
N ASN A 142 42.95 4.53 13.09
CA ASN A 142 42.39 4.31 14.42
C ASN A 142 40.85 4.39 14.34
N LEU A 143 40.27 3.49 13.53
CA LEU A 143 38.85 3.40 13.26
C LEU A 143 38.15 2.71 14.42
N ILE A 144 37.38 3.46 15.20
CA ILE A 144 36.72 2.93 16.41
C ILE A 144 35.35 2.31 16.14
N GLY A 145 34.75 2.63 15.00
CA GLY A 145 33.45 2.11 14.63
C GLY A 145 32.98 2.69 13.31
N ILE A 146 31.98 2.03 12.72
CA ILE A 146 31.35 2.46 11.48
C ILE A 146 29.85 2.64 11.71
N ILE A 147 29.33 3.80 11.36
CA ILE A 147 27.89 4.07 11.33
C ILE A 147 27.32 3.46 10.04
N GLY A 148 26.38 2.54 10.20
CA GLY A 148 25.76 1.81 9.10
C GLY A 148 24.90 2.69 8.19
N GLY A 149 24.71 2.23 6.95
CA GLY A 149 23.81 2.88 6.00
C GLY A 149 22.33 2.77 6.37
N LEU A 150 21.50 3.59 5.74
CA LEU A 150 20.06 3.72 6.04
C LEU A 150 19.27 2.42 5.85
N HIS A 151 19.70 1.58 4.90
CA HIS A 151 19.01 0.34 4.56
C HIS A 151 19.63 -0.88 5.28
N SER A 152 18.78 -1.84 5.64
CA SER A 152 19.18 -3.02 6.40
C SER A 152 20.09 -3.98 5.62
N ASP A 153 19.94 -4.06 4.30
CA ASP A 153 20.69 -4.93 3.41
C ASP A 153 22.16 -4.48 3.36
N ILE A 154 22.39 -3.18 3.19
CA ILE A 154 23.72 -2.56 3.33
C ILE A 154 24.28 -2.87 4.72
N SER A 155 23.50 -2.61 5.77
CA SER A 155 23.94 -2.83 7.14
C SER A 155 24.30 -4.30 7.41
N THR A 156 23.57 -5.25 6.84
CA THR A 156 23.84 -6.69 6.96
C THR A 156 25.12 -7.09 6.22
N HIS A 157 25.32 -6.57 5.01
CA HIS A 157 26.54 -6.79 4.24
C HIS A 157 27.78 -6.23 4.96
N MET A 158 27.67 -5.04 5.53
CA MET A 158 28.70 -4.44 6.38
C MET A 158 28.98 -5.30 7.61
N ALA A 159 27.94 -5.71 8.35
CA ALA A 159 28.06 -6.49 9.58
C ALA A 159 28.87 -7.77 9.37
N ASN A 160 28.65 -8.46 8.24
CA ASN A 160 29.36 -9.70 7.92
C ASN A 160 30.88 -9.48 7.79
N ILE A 161 31.31 -8.37 7.17
CA ILE A 161 32.73 -8.05 7.02
C ILE A 161 33.30 -7.54 8.34
N LEU A 162 32.62 -6.57 8.96
CA LEU A 162 33.09 -5.90 10.18
C LEU A 162 33.25 -6.88 11.34
N ARG A 163 32.38 -7.89 11.41
CA ARG A 163 32.48 -8.98 12.38
C ARG A 163 33.79 -9.77 12.26
N LEU A 164 34.30 -9.98 11.05
CA LEU A 164 35.57 -10.69 10.84
C LEU A 164 36.76 -9.89 11.41
N TYR A 165 36.68 -8.55 11.34
CA TYR A 165 37.73 -7.64 11.78
C TYR A 165 37.48 -7.02 13.17
N LYS A 166 36.43 -7.44 13.86
CA LYS A 166 36.04 -6.97 15.21
C LYS A 166 35.83 -5.44 15.29
N VAL A 167 35.39 -4.82 14.20
CA VAL A 167 35.02 -3.39 14.19
C VAL A 167 33.52 -3.27 14.50
N PRO A 168 33.11 -2.46 15.49
CA PRO A 168 31.70 -2.34 15.82
C PRO A 168 30.97 -1.54 14.74
N GLN A 169 29.85 -2.10 14.27
CA GLN A 169 28.86 -1.34 13.52
C GLN A 169 27.91 -0.69 14.52
N VAL A 170 27.84 0.64 14.49
CA VAL A 170 26.95 1.40 15.37
C VAL A 170 25.68 1.69 14.58
N PRO A 171 24.56 0.98 14.80
CA PRO A 171 23.29 1.37 14.22
C PRO A 171 22.85 2.71 14.84
N PRO A 172 22.31 3.66 14.07
CA PRO A 172 21.72 4.86 14.65
C PRO A 172 20.45 4.45 15.42
N PHE A 173 20.56 4.27 16.74
CA PHE A 173 19.40 4.12 17.62
C PHE A 173 18.81 5.51 17.93
N SER A 174 18.25 6.16 16.92
CA SER A 174 17.55 7.44 17.07
C SER A 174 16.07 7.23 17.41
N LEU A 175 15.77 6.33 18.36
CA LEU A 175 14.41 6.11 18.84
C LEU A 175 14.18 6.95 20.09
N CYS A 176 13.31 7.95 19.99
CA CYS A 176 12.91 8.76 21.14
C CYS A 176 12.17 7.89 22.18
N ASN A 177 11.24 7.05 21.71
CA ASN A 177 10.46 6.11 22.52
C ASN A 177 10.46 4.71 21.88
N ALA A 178 10.10 3.69 22.68
CA ALA A 178 9.90 2.32 22.20
C ALA A 178 8.71 2.21 21.21
N ASN A 179 8.73 1.19 20.35
CA ASN A 179 7.62 0.91 19.43
C ASN A 179 6.33 0.53 20.20
N CYS A 180 5.19 0.99 19.68
CA CYS A 180 3.89 0.63 20.25
C CYS A 180 3.59 -0.86 20.08
N ARG A 181 2.97 -1.45 21.11
CA ARG A 181 2.42 -2.81 21.04
C ARG A 181 1.19 -2.83 20.13
N SER A 182 0.86 -4.02 19.59
CA SER A 182 -0.37 -4.22 18.83
C SER A 182 -1.60 -3.74 19.61
N GLY A 183 -2.55 -3.12 18.91
CA GLY A 183 -3.73 -2.49 19.50
C GLY A 183 -3.53 -1.04 19.95
N HIS A 184 -2.34 -0.47 19.78
CA HIS A 184 -2.06 0.93 20.04
C HIS A 184 -1.55 1.63 18.77
N HIS A 185 -1.97 2.88 18.56
CA HIS A 185 -1.50 3.78 17.50
C HIS A 185 -0.57 4.85 18.08
N LYS A 186 0.28 5.39 17.21
CA LYS A 186 1.19 6.48 17.57
C LYS A 186 0.41 7.80 17.63
N LYS A 187 0.45 8.45 18.77
CA LYS A 187 -0.10 9.79 18.97
C LYS A 187 1.05 10.78 19.07
N THR A 188 1.04 11.80 18.21
CA THR A 188 2.07 12.84 18.21
C THR A 188 2.07 13.58 19.55
N LYS A 189 3.26 13.82 20.10
CA LYS A 189 3.44 14.56 21.35
C LYS A 189 3.70 16.03 21.03
N GLU A 190 2.77 16.91 21.42
CA GLU A 190 2.92 18.36 21.20
C GLU A 190 4.11 18.91 21.98
N GLY A 191 4.96 19.70 21.32
CA GLY A 191 6.15 20.33 21.91
C GLY A 191 7.44 19.49 21.87
N GLU A 192 7.39 18.22 21.44
CA GLU A 192 8.59 17.39 21.24
C GLU A 192 8.94 17.19 19.76
N LYS A 193 10.12 16.60 19.49
CA LYS A 193 10.59 16.30 18.13
C LYS A 193 9.64 15.29 17.44
N PHE A 194 9.52 15.36 16.11
CA PHE A 194 8.57 14.54 15.33
C PHE A 194 8.71 13.02 15.54
N CYS A 195 9.86 12.54 15.99
CA CYS A 195 10.14 11.13 16.26
C CYS A 195 9.61 10.65 17.62
N CYS A 196 9.15 11.56 18.48
CA CYS A 196 8.61 11.27 19.82
C CYS A 196 7.09 11.15 19.76
N TYR A 197 6.55 10.02 20.23
CA TYR A 197 5.12 9.73 20.22
C TYR A 197 4.70 8.94 21.46
N ASP A 198 3.44 9.11 21.85
CA ASP A 198 2.77 8.27 22.84
C ASP A 198 2.04 7.12 22.14
N CYS A 199 1.87 6.00 22.85
CA CYS A 199 1.09 4.88 22.36
C CYS A 199 -0.32 4.97 22.94
N ALA A 200 -1.30 5.36 22.11
CA ALA A 200 -2.70 5.43 22.50
C ALA A 200 -3.47 4.20 21.98
N PRO A 201 -4.45 3.66 22.72
CA PRO A 201 -5.25 2.54 22.24
C PRO A 201 -5.96 2.91 20.93
N CYS A 202 -6.09 1.94 20.01
CA CYS A 202 -6.89 2.14 18.79
C CYS A 202 -8.36 2.32 19.16
N PRO A 203 -9.09 3.27 18.52
CA PRO A 203 -10.52 3.42 18.75
C PRO A 203 -11.26 2.16 18.26
N GLU A 204 -11.97 1.49 19.18
CA GLU A 204 -12.86 0.36 18.86
C GLU A 204 -14.22 0.91 18.38
N GLU A 205 -14.73 0.35 17.27
CA GLU A 205 -16.16 0.22 16.95
C GLU A 205 -17.02 1.45 16.57
N MET A 206 -16.47 2.66 16.41
CA MET A 206 -17.34 3.82 16.14
C MET A 206 -18.11 3.77 14.80
N ILE A 207 -17.52 3.21 13.73
CA ILE A 207 -18.14 3.22 12.40
C ILE A 207 -19.25 2.17 12.31
N ALA A 208 -18.95 0.91 12.66
CA ALA A 208 -19.91 -0.23 12.63
C ALA A 208 -21.22 0.05 13.37
N TYR A 209 -21.13 0.78 14.48
CA TYR A 209 -22.27 1.12 15.31
C TYR A 209 -23.26 2.02 14.56
N GLU A 210 -22.77 2.91 13.68
CA GLU A 210 -23.62 3.83 12.92
C GLU A 210 -24.45 3.09 11.87
N GLU A 211 -23.88 2.16 11.09
CA GLU A 211 -24.67 1.36 10.13
C GLU A 211 -25.70 0.48 10.84
N ALA A 212 -25.30 -0.17 11.95
CA ALA A 212 -26.17 -1.02 12.74
C ALA A 212 -27.33 -0.23 13.37
N LEU A 213 -27.06 0.98 13.86
CA LEU A 213 -28.06 1.89 14.41
C LEU A 213 -29.10 2.27 13.35
N VAL A 214 -28.66 2.67 12.16
CA VAL A 214 -29.56 3.02 11.05
C VAL A 214 -30.43 1.83 10.66
N LEU A 215 -29.84 0.63 10.54
CA LEU A 215 -30.61 -0.59 10.27
C LEU A 215 -31.64 -0.87 11.37
N GLY A 216 -31.25 -0.74 12.64
CA GLY A 216 -32.13 -0.91 13.80
C GLY A 216 -33.31 0.07 13.82
N ILE A 217 -33.08 1.34 13.47
CA ILE A 217 -34.14 2.37 13.35
C ILE A 217 -35.16 1.97 12.28
N PHE A 218 -34.71 1.52 11.11
CA PHE A 218 -35.60 1.11 10.02
C PHE A 218 -36.40 -0.15 10.36
N ILE A 219 -35.81 -1.10 11.09
CA ILE A 219 -36.52 -2.30 11.59
C ILE A 219 -37.58 -1.90 12.61
N LYS A 220 -37.24 -1.03 13.57
CA LYS A 220 -38.17 -0.56 14.62
C LYS A 220 -39.35 0.22 14.05
N HIS A 221 -39.11 1.07 13.04
CA HIS A 221 -40.13 1.91 12.40
C HIS A 221 -40.68 1.31 11.09
N ARG A 222 -40.66 -0.01 10.96
CA ARG A 222 -41.11 -0.77 9.77
C ARG A 222 -42.52 -0.41 9.30
N GLU A 223 -43.42 -0.10 10.22
CA GLU A 223 -44.83 0.17 9.91
C GLU A 223 -45.09 1.60 9.41
N THR A 224 -44.10 2.48 9.47
CA THR A 224 -44.26 3.89 9.08
C THR A 224 -44.40 4.08 7.56
N PRO A 225 -45.22 5.04 7.10
CA PRO A 225 -45.47 5.25 5.67
C PRO A 225 -44.20 5.64 4.89
N ILE A 226 -43.22 6.30 5.51
CA ILE A 226 -41.92 6.62 4.89
C ILE A 226 -41.15 5.35 4.51
N VAL A 227 -41.11 4.35 5.39
CA VAL A 227 -40.40 3.08 5.14
C VAL A 227 -41.17 2.22 4.13
N LYS A 228 -42.50 2.16 4.23
CA LYS A 228 -43.36 1.40 3.30
C LYS A 228 -43.36 1.98 1.88
N ALA A 229 -43.32 3.31 1.73
CA ALA A 229 -43.30 3.97 0.42
C ALA A 229 -41.97 3.78 -0.33
N ASN A 230 -40.87 3.59 0.38
CA ASN A 230 -39.53 3.44 -0.19
C ASN A 230 -39.13 1.96 -0.30
N ASN A 231 -39.76 1.22 -1.23
CA ASN A 231 -39.53 -0.20 -1.56
C ASN A 231 -38.71 -0.97 -0.49
N GLN A 232 -39.41 -1.35 0.58
CA GLN A 232 -38.82 -1.85 1.83
C GLN A 232 -37.78 -2.97 1.64
N SER A 233 -38.03 -3.91 0.72
CA SER A 233 -37.09 -5.02 0.44
C SER A 233 -35.76 -4.54 -0.15
N LEU A 234 -35.79 -3.57 -1.06
CA LEU A 234 -34.60 -2.99 -1.68
C LEU A 234 -33.81 -2.13 -0.68
N THR A 235 -34.52 -1.40 0.18
CA THR A 235 -33.92 -0.58 1.23
C THR A 235 -33.18 -1.44 2.26
N TYR A 236 -33.74 -2.58 2.69
CA TYR A 236 -33.03 -3.51 3.56
C TYR A 236 -31.86 -4.19 2.88
N LEU A 237 -32.00 -4.57 1.61
CA LEU A 237 -30.90 -5.16 0.85
C LEU A 237 -29.70 -4.20 0.77
N LEU A 238 -29.96 -2.91 0.53
CA LEU A 238 -28.92 -1.87 0.53
C LEU A 238 -28.29 -1.67 1.93
N LEU A 239 -29.08 -1.61 3.00
CA LEU A 239 -28.53 -1.45 4.35
C LEU A 239 -27.69 -2.66 4.79
N ILE A 240 -28.15 -3.88 4.49
CA ILE A 240 -27.41 -5.11 4.77
C ILE A 240 -26.11 -5.14 3.94
N SER A 241 -26.16 -4.76 2.67
CA SER A 241 -24.93 -4.71 1.85
C SER A 241 -23.94 -3.67 2.37
N LEU A 242 -24.41 -2.50 2.84
CA LEU A 242 -23.53 -1.48 3.44
C LEU A 242 -22.90 -1.96 4.75
N LEU A 243 -23.64 -2.67 5.60
CA LEU A 243 -23.09 -3.31 6.79
C LEU A 243 -22.04 -4.38 6.42
N LEU A 244 -22.31 -5.18 5.38
CA LEU A 244 -21.34 -6.14 4.86
C LEU A 244 -20.11 -5.44 4.26
N CYS A 245 -20.23 -4.25 3.65
CA CYS A 245 -19.08 -3.48 3.17
C CYS A 245 -18.12 -3.14 4.32
N PHE A 246 -18.67 -2.71 5.46
CA PHE A 246 -17.88 -2.46 6.67
C PHE A 246 -17.18 -3.74 7.13
N LEU A 247 -17.91 -4.86 7.24
CA LEU A 247 -17.33 -6.15 7.65
C LEU A 247 -16.26 -6.66 6.67
N CYS A 248 -16.41 -6.40 5.37
CA CYS A 248 -15.41 -6.74 4.37
C CYS A 248 -14.08 -6.01 4.62
N SER A 249 -14.12 -4.76 5.10
CA SER A 249 -12.88 -4.01 5.43
C SER A 249 -12.06 -4.71 6.53
N LEU A 250 -12.70 -5.45 7.44
CA LEU A 250 -12.00 -6.22 8.47
C LEU A 250 -11.22 -7.40 7.89
N LEU A 251 -11.60 -7.93 6.71
CA LEU A 251 -10.83 -8.99 6.03
C LEU A 251 -9.47 -8.51 5.55
N PHE A 252 -9.29 -7.20 5.41
CA PHE A 252 -8.02 -6.57 5.04
C PHE A 252 -7.11 -6.37 6.26
N ILE A 253 -7.65 -6.49 7.48
CA ILE A 253 -6.94 -6.27 8.74
C ILE A 253 -6.57 -7.62 9.36
N GLY A 254 -5.28 -7.85 9.57
CA GLY A 254 -4.77 -9.06 10.21
C GLY A 254 -3.67 -9.74 9.41
N ARG A 255 -3.27 -10.94 9.86
CA ARG A 255 -2.26 -11.72 9.13
C ARG A 255 -2.88 -12.38 7.89
N PRO A 256 -2.26 -12.24 6.70
CA PRO A 256 -2.77 -12.83 5.49
C PRO A 256 -2.66 -14.36 5.54
N ASN A 257 -3.82 -15.01 5.48
CA ASN A 257 -3.98 -16.45 5.35
C ASN A 257 -4.52 -16.77 3.95
N LYS A 258 -4.42 -18.04 3.52
CA LYS A 258 -4.98 -18.49 2.23
C LYS A 258 -6.45 -18.09 2.07
N VAL A 259 -7.28 -18.34 3.10
CA VAL A 259 -8.71 -18.03 3.06
C VAL A 259 -8.98 -16.51 3.01
N THR A 260 -8.24 -15.73 3.80
CA THR A 260 -8.45 -14.27 3.82
C THR A 260 -8.05 -13.66 2.48
N CYS A 261 -6.96 -14.10 1.86
CA CYS A 261 -6.56 -13.61 0.53
C CYS A 261 -7.60 -13.91 -0.56
N LEU A 262 -8.22 -15.10 -0.54
CA LEU A 262 -9.27 -15.47 -1.50
C LEU A 262 -10.54 -14.63 -1.32
N LEU A 263 -10.95 -14.41 -0.05
CA LEU A 263 -12.19 -13.72 0.27
C LEU A 263 -12.09 -12.21 0.15
N ARG A 264 -10.92 -11.62 0.41
CA ARG A 264 -10.72 -10.16 0.49
C ARG A 264 -11.27 -9.41 -0.73
N GLN A 265 -10.74 -9.72 -1.91
CA GLN A 265 -11.12 -9.04 -3.16
C GLN A 265 -12.50 -9.47 -3.70
N THR A 266 -12.84 -10.75 -3.53
CA THR A 266 -14.10 -11.29 -4.05
C THR A 266 -15.30 -10.84 -3.23
N ALA A 267 -15.20 -10.85 -1.90
CA ALA A 267 -16.23 -10.32 -1.01
C ALA A 267 -16.43 -8.82 -1.25
N PHE A 268 -15.34 -8.05 -1.31
CA PHE A 268 -15.39 -6.62 -1.64
C PHE A 268 -16.16 -6.37 -2.95
N GLY A 269 -15.76 -7.01 -4.06
CA GLY A 269 -16.40 -6.80 -5.36
C GLY A 269 -17.87 -7.21 -5.39
N ILE A 270 -18.24 -8.35 -4.80
CA ILE A 270 -19.63 -8.83 -4.77
C ILE A 270 -20.51 -7.91 -3.93
N VAL A 271 -20.07 -7.56 -2.72
CA VAL A 271 -20.87 -6.76 -1.78
C VAL A 271 -21.11 -5.35 -2.33
N PHE A 272 -20.08 -4.72 -2.90
CA PHE A 272 -20.24 -3.41 -3.53
C PHE A 272 -21.11 -3.48 -4.79
N SER A 273 -21.01 -4.53 -5.60
CA SER A 273 -21.88 -4.72 -6.77
C SER A 273 -23.35 -4.77 -6.35
N VAL A 274 -23.68 -5.51 -5.29
CA VAL A 274 -25.03 -5.55 -4.72
C VAL A 274 -25.47 -4.15 -4.26
N ALA A 275 -24.62 -3.43 -3.54
CA ALA A 275 -24.95 -2.09 -3.04
C ALA A 275 -25.25 -1.10 -4.18
N VAL A 276 -24.35 -0.99 -5.16
CA VAL A 276 -24.53 -0.08 -6.31
C VAL A 276 -25.72 -0.52 -7.18
N SER A 277 -25.92 -1.82 -7.37
CA SER A 277 -27.08 -2.35 -8.08
C SER A 277 -28.40 -2.00 -7.38
N CYS A 278 -28.43 -1.96 -6.04
CA CYS A 278 -29.61 -1.51 -5.30
C CYS A 278 -29.91 -0.03 -5.56
N VAL A 279 -28.88 0.82 -5.61
CA VAL A 279 -29.03 2.24 -5.94
C VAL A 279 -29.51 2.41 -7.39
N LEU A 280 -28.95 1.65 -8.32
CA LEU A 280 -29.38 1.64 -9.72
C LEU A 280 -30.85 1.19 -9.85
N ALA A 281 -31.21 0.05 -9.25
CA ALA A 281 -32.58 -0.46 -9.26
C ALA A 281 -33.56 0.56 -8.69
N LYS A 282 -33.17 1.27 -7.63
CA LYS A 282 -33.98 2.33 -7.02
C LYS A 282 -34.17 3.52 -7.96
N THR A 283 -33.10 4.03 -8.56
CA THR A 283 -33.16 5.18 -9.48
C THR A 283 -33.96 4.84 -10.75
N VAL A 284 -33.75 3.66 -11.32
CA VAL A 284 -34.54 3.16 -12.46
C VAL A 284 -36.03 3.09 -12.09
N THR A 285 -36.36 2.54 -10.92
CA THR A 285 -37.77 2.43 -10.48
C THR A 285 -38.43 3.81 -10.35
N VAL A 286 -37.71 4.81 -9.85
CA VAL A 286 -38.21 6.21 -9.74
C VAL A 286 -38.42 6.83 -11.12
N VAL A 287 -37.45 6.71 -12.02
CA VAL A 287 -37.55 7.24 -13.40
C VAL A 287 -38.70 6.58 -14.16
N MET A 288 -38.84 5.27 -14.05
CA MET A 288 -39.92 4.51 -14.69
C MET A 288 -41.30 4.85 -14.13
N ALA A 289 -41.42 5.07 -12.81
CA ALA A 289 -42.68 5.49 -12.19
C ALA A 289 -43.16 6.83 -12.73
N PHE A 290 -42.25 7.78 -12.96
CA PHE A 290 -42.59 9.06 -13.55
C PHE A 290 -42.95 8.93 -15.03
N MET A 291 -42.18 8.18 -15.83
CA MET A 291 -42.48 7.98 -17.26
C MET A 291 -43.83 7.29 -17.48
N ALA A 292 -44.25 6.40 -16.58
CA ALA A 292 -45.54 5.70 -16.65
C ALA A 292 -46.75 6.57 -16.28
N SER A 293 -46.54 7.76 -15.69
CA SER A 293 -47.60 8.74 -15.48
C SER A 293 -48.00 9.47 -16.78
N LYS A 294 -47.22 9.31 -17.86
CA LYS A 294 -47.59 9.75 -19.21
C LYS A 294 -48.38 8.63 -19.90
N PRO A 295 -49.64 8.85 -20.33
CA PRO A 295 -50.47 7.81 -20.94
C PRO A 295 -49.89 7.36 -22.30
N GLY A 296 -49.92 6.04 -22.56
CA GLY A 296 -49.62 5.45 -23.88
C GLY A 296 -48.45 4.46 -23.99
N ASN A 297 -47.80 4.05 -22.89
CA ASN A 297 -46.58 3.22 -22.95
C ASN A 297 -46.71 1.84 -22.29
N ILE A 298 -46.19 0.78 -22.95
CA ILE A 298 -46.28 -0.65 -22.56
C ILE A 298 -45.64 -0.93 -21.18
N PHE A 299 -44.77 -0.03 -20.74
CA PHE A 299 -44.01 -0.12 -19.48
C PHE A 299 -44.85 -0.18 -18.20
N GLN A 300 -46.16 0.08 -18.26
CA GLN A 300 -47.06 -0.05 -17.11
C GLN A 300 -47.13 -1.48 -16.52
N LYS A 301 -46.96 -2.53 -17.34
CA LYS A 301 -47.01 -3.94 -16.88
C LYS A 301 -45.75 -4.43 -16.15
N TRP A 302 -44.61 -3.76 -16.34
CA TRP A 302 -43.31 -4.16 -15.79
C TRP A 302 -42.91 -3.36 -14.53
N MET A 303 -43.78 -2.47 -14.06
CA MET A 303 -43.50 -1.61 -12.90
C MET A 303 -43.56 -2.40 -11.58
N GLY A 304 -42.55 -2.21 -10.73
CA GLY A 304 -42.61 -2.61 -9.31
C GLY A 304 -41.39 -3.36 -8.79
N LYS A 305 -41.58 -4.09 -7.69
CA LYS A 305 -40.52 -4.80 -6.95
C LYS A 305 -39.79 -5.86 -7.78
N ARG A 306 -40.48 -6.48 -8.75
CA ARG A 306 -39.91 -7.52 -9.62
C ARG A 306 -38.79 -6.98 -10.52
N LEU A 307 -38.97 -5.80 -11.11
CA LEU A 307 -37.94 -5.16 -11.93
C LEU A 307 -36.70 -4.82 -11.09
N ALA A 308 -36.90 -4.22 -9.92
CA ALA A 308 -35.79 -3.88 -9.04
C ALA A 308 -34.97 -5.11 -8.61
N HIS A 309 -35.63 -6.21 -8.22
CA HIS A 309 -34.92 -7.44 -7.88
C HIS A 309 -34.27 -8.12 -9.08
N SER A 310 -34.88 -8.03 -10.28
CA SER A 310 -34.28 -8.54 -11.51
C SER A 310 -32.98 -7.81 -11.86
N ILE A 311 -32.94 -6.48 -11.71
CA ILE A 311 -31.72 -5.67 -11.90
C ILE A 311 -30.63 -6.08 -10.91
N VAL A 312 -30.96 -6.14 -9.62
CA VAL A 312 -29.95 -6.50 -8.60
C VAL A 312 -29.43 -7.91 -8.82
N PHE A 313 -30.30 -8.86 -9.12
CA PHE A 313 -29.93 -10.25 -9.37
C PHE A 313 -29.03 -10.38 -10.61
N SER A 314 -29.37 -9.73 -11.73
CA SER A 314 -28.58 -9.84 -12.95
C SER A 314 -27.18 -9.23 -12.79
N CYS A 315 -27.07 -8.03 -12.21
CA CYS A 315 -25.78 -7.38 -11.97
C CYS A 315 -24.90 -8.16 -10.98
N SER A 316 -25.51 -8.71 -9.92
CA SER A 316 -24.79 -9.52 -8.93
C SER A 316 -24.29 -10.83 -9.53
N LEU A 317 -25.09 -11.49 -10.39
CA LEU A 317 -24.73 -12.74 -11.04
C LEU A 317 -23.53 -12.55 -11.98
N VAL A 318 -23.49 -11.45 -12.72
CA VAL A 318 -22.34 -11.10 -13.57
C VAL A 318 -21.08 -10.91 -12.73
N GLN A 319 -21.17 -10.20 -11.60
CA GLN A 319 -20.03 -10.02 -10.70
C GLN A 319 -19.55 -11.35 -10.09
N ILE A 320 -20.47 -12.19 -9.61
CA ILE A 320 -20.16 -13.51 -9.06
C ILE A 320 -19.46 -14.38 -10.11
N PHE A 321 -19.94 -14.38 -11.34
CA PHE A 321 -19.32 -15.12 -12.43
C PHE A 321 -17.87 -14.67 -12.67
N MET A 322 -17.61 -13.36 -12.73
CA MET A 322 -16.24 -12.84 -12.87
C MET A 322 -15.33 -13.28 -11.71
N CYS A 323 -15.84 -13.22 -10.47
CA CYS A 323 -15.09 -13.68 -9.30
C CYS A 323 -14.82 -15.18 -9.32
N LEU A 324 -15.77 -16.02 -9.76
CA LEU A 324 -15.57 -17.47 -9.89
C LEU A 324 -14.51 -17.80 -10.95
N VAL A 325 -14.54 -17.12 -12.10
CA VAL A 325 -13.52 -17.27 -13.15
C VAL A 325 -12.14 -16.86 -12.63
N TRP A 326 -12.07 -15.77 -11.86
CA TRP A 326 -10.81 -15.33 -11.26
C TRP A 326 -10.25 -16.35 -10.27
N LEU A 327 -11.07 -16.82 -9.32
CA LEU A 327 -10.67 -17.82 -8.34
C LEU A 327 -10.29 -19.17 -8.97
N GLY A 328 -10.91 -19.53 -10.10
CA GLY A 328 -10.62 -20.78 -10.80
C GLY A 328 -9.30 -20.77 -11.58
N ASN A 329 -8.92 -19.63 -12.17
CA ASN A 329 -7.73 -19.55 -13.03
C ASN A 329 -6.50 -18.99 -12.30
N PHE A 330 -6.67 -17.90 -11.55
CA PHE A 330 -5.58 -17.16 -10.92
C PHE A 330 -5.98 -16.72 -9.50
N PRO A 331 -6.20 -17.68 -8.58
CA PRO A 331 -6.64 -17.36 -7.23
C PRO A 331 -5.61 -16.49 -6.48
N PRO A 332 -6.04 -15.47 -5.73
CA PRO A 332 -5.16 -14.72 -4.85
C PRO A 332 -4.48 -15.61 -3.80
N PHE A 333 -3.20 -15.36 -3.54
CA PHE A 333 -2.40 -16.17 -2.62
C PHE A 333 -1.53 -15.31 -1.70
N PRO A 334 -1.16 -15.80 -0.50
CA PRO A 334 -0.24 -15.10 0.38
C PRO A 334 1.17 -15.14 -0.22
N ASP A 335 1.78 -13.97 -0.33
CA ASP A 335 3.08 -13.73 -0.95
C ASP A 335 4.00 -12.97 0.01
N LEU A 336 5.31 -13.17 -0.14
CA LEU A 336 6.33 -12.52 0.67
C LEU A 336 7.02 -11.46 -0.18
N ASP A 337 6.63 -10.21 0.02
CA ASP A 337 7.27 -9.09 -0.65
C ASP A 337 8.59 -8.76 0.03
N MET A 338 9.68 -9.04 -0.69
CA MET A 338 11.05 -8.75 -0.28
C MET A 338 11.62 -7.51 -1.00
N HIS A 339 10.83 -6.86 -1.87
CA HIS A 339 11.28 -5.79 -2.75
C HIS A 339 10.72 -4.42 -2.39
N SER A 340 9.56 -4.35 -1.73
CA SER A 340 8.90 -3.07 -1.40
C SER A 340 9.48 -2.36 -0.17
N SER A 341 10.21 -3.04 0.71
CA SER A 341 10.85 -2.43 1.88
C SER A 341 12.14 -3.17 2.23
N ASN A 342 13.28 -2.48 2.18
CA ASN A 342 14.56 -3.07 2.58
C ASN A 342 14.56 -3.32 4.09
N GLY A 343 14.56 -4.59 4.51
CA GLY A 343 14.73 -5.00 5.92
C GLY A 343 13.50 -5.50 6.64
N GLU A 344 12.35 -5.45 5.99
CA GLU A 344 11.13 -6.08 6.49
C GLU A 344 10.58 -6.98 5.38
N ILE A 345 10.33 -8.25 5.70
CA ILE A 345 9.57 -9.13 4.81
C ILE A 345 8.09 -8.79 5.01
N ILE A 346 7.47 -8.16 4.02
CA ILE A 346 6.05 -7.83 4.07
C ILE A 346 5.26 -9.03 3.59
N VAL A 347 4.51 -9.66 4.49
CA VAL A 347 3.55 -10.69 4.09
C VAL A 347 2.31 -9.98 3.55
N GLN A 348 2.03 -10.15 2.27
CA GLN A 348 0.89 -9.54 1.59
C GLN A 348 0.04 -10.60 0.86
N CYS A 349 -1.16 -10.23 0.45
CA CYS A 349 -1.94 -11.06 -0.47
C CYS A 349 -1.65 -10.57 -1.88
N ASN A 350 -1.07 -11.43 -2.71
CA ASN A 350 -0.93 -11.19 -4.14
C ASN A 350 -2.25 -11.52 -4.83
N GLU A 351 -2.74 -10.62 -5.67
CA GLU A 351 -4.00 -10.76 -6.42
C GLU A 351 -3.97 -11.89 -7.47
N GLY A 352 -2.79 -12.43 -7.77
CA GLY A 352 -2.56 -13.50 -8.74
C GLY A 352 -2.59 -13.01 -10.18
N SER A 353 -3.63 -12.28 -10.58
CA SER A 353 -3.74 -11.66 -11.90
C SER A 353 -4.28 -10.23 -11.80
N ALA A 354 -3.42 -9.26 -12.12
CA ALA A 354 -3.79 -7.85 -12.19
C ALA A 354 -4.94 -7.61 -13.20
N THR A 355 -4.93 -8.33 -14.33
CA THR A 355 -5.98 -8.21 -15.34
C THR A 355 -7.36 -8.58 -14.77
N MET A 356 -7.46 -9.70 -14.05
CA MET A 356 -8.74 -10.14 -13.46
C MET A 356 -9.22 -9.18 -12.37
N PHE A 357 -8.30 -8.66 -11.56
CA PHE A 357 -8.60 -7.62 -10.58
C PHE A 357 -9.18 -6.36 -11.23
N TYR A 358 -8.53 -5.84 -12.29
CA TYR A 358 -9.03 -4.68 -13.02
C TYR A 358 -10.33 -4.95 -13.79
N CYS A 359 -10.58 -6.18 -14.24
CA CYS A 359 -11.88 -6.53 -14.83
C CYS A 359 -13.02 -6.43 -13.80
N VAL A 360 -12.80 -6.93 -12.58
CA VAL A 360 -13.77 -6.80 -11.48
C VAL A 360 -14.02 -5.33 -11.12
N LEU A 361 -12.96 -4.54 -10.95
CA LEU A 361 -13.09 -3.11 -10.70
C LEU A 361 -13.73 -2.35 -11.87
N GLY A 362 -13.43 -2.76 -13.10
CA GLY A 362 -13.98 -2.18 -14.32
C GLY A 362 -15.50 -2.36 -14.41
N PHE A 363 -16.01 -3.56 -14.11
CA PHE A 363 -17.45 -3.80 -14.03
C PHE A 363 -18.12 -2.94 -12.95
N MET A 364 -17.50 -2.87 -11.77
CA MET A 364 -17.95 -1.99 -10.68
C MET A 364 -18.00 -0.52 -11.11
N GLY A 365 -16.99 -0.05 -11.84
CA GLY A 365 -16.94 1.31 -12.40
C GLY A 365 -18.05 1.56 -13.43
N ILE A 366 -18.27 0.64 -14.35
CA ILE A 366 -19.36 0.73 -15.34
C ILE A 366 -20.72 0.80 -14.64
N LEU A 367 -20.95 -0.07 -13.66
CA LEU A 367 -22.17 -0.09 -12.87
C LEU A 367 -22.38 1.24 -12.13
N ALA A 368 -21.31 1.82 -11.57
CA ALA A 368 -21.34 3.11 -10.89
C ALA A 368 -21.66 4.26 -11.85
N ILE A 369 -21.07 4.26 -13.06
CA ILE A 369 -21.35 5.27 -14.09
C ILE A 369 -22.82 5.20 -14.53
N ILE A 370 -23.35 4.00 -14.80
CA ILE A 370 -24.76 3.81 -15.18
C ILE A 370 -25.69 4.25 -14.03
N SER A 371 -25.35 3.91 -12.79
CA SER A 371 -26.11 4.35 -11.62
C SER A 371 -26.07 5.88 -11.44
N PHE A 372 -24.92 6.50 -11.66
CA PHE A 372 -24.77 7.96 -11.62
C PHE A 372 -25.57 8.66 -12.72
N THR A 373 -25.54 8.17 -13.96
CA THR A 373 -26.32 8.77 -15.07
C THR A 373 -27.81 8.67 -14.80
N MET A 374 -28.30 7.51 -14.34
CA MET A 374 -29.70 7.36 -13.94
C MET A 374 -30.09 8.24 -12.75
N ALA A 375 -29.22 8.36 -11.74
CA ALA A 375 -29.43 9.26 -10.61
C ALA A 375 -29.47 10.74 -11.04
N PHE A 376 -28.65 11.13 -12.02
CA PHE A 376 -28.63 12.49 -12.57
C PHE A 376 -29.89 12.81 -13.37
N LEU A 377 -30.38 11.86 -14.18
CA LEU A 377 -31.65 12.00 -14.89
C LEU A 377 -32.83 12.13 -13.92
N ALA A 378 -32.84 11.34 -12.84
CA ALA A 378 -33.87 11.40 -11.81
C ALA A 378 -33.96 12.76 -11.11
N ARG A 379 -32.86 13.53 -11.06
CA ARG A 379 -32.82 14.88 -10.46
C ARG A 379 -33.71 15.90 -11.18
N LYS A 380 -33.94 15.70 -12.48
CA LYS A 380 -34.79 16.59 -13.29
C LYS A 380 -36.29 16.33 -13.07
N LEU A 381 -36.65 15.30 -12.32
CA LEU A 381 -38.04 14.95 -12.04
C LEU A 381 -38.59 15.84 -10.92
N PRO A 382 -39.81 16.39 -11.09
CA PRO A 382 -40.50 17.13 -10.05
C PRO A 382 -41.06 16.13 -9.04
N ASP A 383 -40.22 15.62 -8.13
CA ASP A 383 -40.70 14.79 -7.04
C ASP A 383 -40.58 15.52 -5.70
N SER A 384 -41.60 15.32 -4.88
CA SER A 384 -41.96 16.08 -3.67
C SER A 384 -40.95 16.08 -2.52
N PHE A 385 -39.78 15.47 -2.71
CA PHE A 385 -38.66 15.47 -1.78
C PHE A 385 -37.32 15.50 -2.54
N ASN A 386 -36.32 16.21 -1.99
CA ASN A 386 -34.94 16.25 -2.50
C ASN A 386 -34.22 14.87 -2.54
N GLU A 387 -34.93 13.74 -2.42
CA GLU A 387 -34.39 12.38 -2.38
C GLU A 387 -33.56 12.06 -3.63
N ALA A 388 -34.04 12.40 -4.84
CA ALA A 388 -33.27 12.18 -6.06
C ALA A 388 -31.95 12.97 -6.05
N LYS A 389 -31.92 14.19 -5.49
CA LYS A 389 -30.71 15.00 -5.35
C LYS A 389 -29.70 14.34 -4.41
N PHE A 390 -30.16 13.82 -3.27
CA PHE A 390 -29.31 13.11 -2.31
C PHE A 390 -28.74 11.82 -2.90
N ILE A 391 -29.53 11.07 -3.68
CA ILE A 391 -29.04 9.89 -4.39
C ILE A 391 -27.97 10.29 -5.42
N THR A 392 -28.16 11.37 -6.18
CA THR A 392 -27.12 11.80 -7.12
C THR A 392 -25.85 12.26 -6.40
N PHE A 393 -25.97 13.00 -5.30
CA PHE A 393 -24.81 13.45 -4.51
C PHE A 393 -24.04 12.25 -3.95
N SER A 394 -24.76 11.25 -3.46
CA SER A 394 -24.21 9.98 -2.99
C SER A 394 -23.41 9.24 -4.07
N MET A 395 -23.98 9.11 -5.28
CA MET A 395 -23.29 8.49 -6.41
C MET A 395 -22.11 9.32 -6.92
N LEU A 396 -22.16 10.65 -6.80
CA LEU A 396 -21.02 11.52 -7.11
C LEU A 396 -19.85 11.28 -6.16
N VAL A 397 -20.12 11.22 -4.85
CA VAL A 397 -19.11 10.90 -3.83
C VAL A 397 -18.50 9.53 -4.12
N PHE A 398 -19.34 8.51 -4.36
CA PHE A 398 -18.89 7.18 -4.72
C PHE A 398 -17.95 7.19 -5.93
N CYS A 399 -18.35 7.78 -7.06
CA CYS A 399 -17.53 7.85 -8.25
C CYS A 399 -16.21 8.62 -8.03
N SER A 400 -16.22 9.68 -7.24
CA SER A 400 -15.01 10.47 -6.94
C SER A 400 -13.97 9.70 -6.14
N VAL A 401 -14.42 8.88 -5.18
CA VAL A 401 -13.55 8.01 -4.37
C VAL A 401 -12.89 6.96 -5.26
N TRP A 402 -13.66 6.27 -6.09
CA TRP A 402 -13.13 5.22 -6.97
C TRP A 402 -12.26 5.75 -8.12
N LEU A 403 -12.53 6.95 -8.61
CA LEU A 403 -11.65 7.61 -9.59
C LEU A 403 -10.30 7.97 -8.96
N SER A 404 -10.29 8.39 -7.69
CA SER A 404 -9.06 8.71 -6.95
C SER A 404 -8.32 7.45 -6.47
N PHE A 405 -9.04 6.35 -6.23
CA PHE A 405 -8.48 5.07 -5.82
C PHE A 405 -7.47 4.53 -6.84
N VAL A 406 -7.83 4.49 -8.13
CA VAL A 406 -6.98 3.87 -9.18
C VAL A 406 -5.55 4.43 -9.22
N PRO A 407 -5.33 5.76 -9.36
CA PRO A 407 -3.97 6.31 -9.38
C PRO A 407 -3.26 6.17 -8.03
N THR A 408 -4.00 6.29 -6.92
CA THR A 408 -3.42 6.17 -5.57
C THR A 408 -2.93 4.74 -5.32
N TYR A 409 -3.76 3.74 -5.63
CA TYR A 409 -3.44 2.32 -5.51
C TYR A 409 -2.18 1.95 -6.31
N LEU A 410 -2.09 2.45 -7.55
CA LEU A 410 -0.93 2.25 -8.42
C LEU A 410 0.35 2.95 -7.91
N SER A 411 0.20 4.08 -7.20
CA SER A 411 1.34 4.84 -6.67
C SER A 411 1.85 4.31 -5.34
N THR A 412 1.01 3.62 -4.56
CA THR A 412 1.35 3.07 -3.24
C THR A 412 1.83 1.63 -3.31
N ARG A 413 2.66 1.20 -2.34
CA ARG A 413 3.17 -0.18 -2.25
C ARG A 413 3.02 -0.75 -0.84
N GLY A 414 3.02 -2.08 -0.72
CA GLY A 414 3.00 -2.78 0.56
C GLY A 414 1.80 -2.43 1.45
N LYS A 415 2.07 -2.03 2.69
CA LYS A 415 1.03 -1.76 3.72
C LYS A 415 0.10 -0.60 3.33
N ASP A 416 0.61 0.42 2.65
CA ASP A 416 -0.16 1.63 2.31
C ASP A 416 -1.23 1.36 1.24
N MET A 417 -0.98 0.39 0.35
CA MET A 417 -1.95 -0.04 -0.67
C MET A 417 -3.25 -0.57 -0.02
N VAL A 418 -3.11 -1.37 1.03
CA VAL A 418 -4.25 -1.92 1.79
C VAL A 418 -5.01 -0.80 2.51
N VAL A 419 -4.30 0.20 3.04
CA VAL A 419 -4.92 1.36 3.72
C VAL A 419 -5.76 2.18 2.74
N VAL A 420 -5.24 2.43 1.54
CA VAL A 420 -5.97 3.17 0.48
C VAL A 420 -7.26 2.45 0.09
N GLU A 421 -7.23 1.12 0.03
CA GLU A 421 -8.41 0.29 -0.28
C GLU A 421 -9.46 0.34 0.84
N ILE A 422 -9.05 0.13 2.10
CA ILE A 422 -9.95 0.23 3.27
C ILE A 422 -10.60 1.62 3.33
N PHE A 423 -9.79 2.68 3.18
CA PHE A 423 -10.30 4.04 3.21
C PHE A 423 -11.34 4.29 2.11
N SER A 424 -11.07 3.80 0.90
CA SER A 424 -11.99 3.94 -0.25
C SER A 424 -13.30 3.18 -0.03
N ILE A 425 -13.24 1.98 0.55
CA ILE A 425 -14.41 1.19 0.95
C ILE A 425 -15.25 1.95 1.97
N LEU A 426 -14.64 2.39 3.07
CA LEU A 426 -15.32 3.08 4.16
C LEU A 426 -15.92 4.40 3.70
N ALA A 427 -15.16 5.25 3.01
CA ALA A 427 -15.64 6.53 2.49
C ALA A 427 -16.82 6.38 1.52
N SER A 428 -16.76 5.38 0.63
CA SER A 428 -17.86 5.07 -0.28
C SER A 428 -19.13 4.60 0.46
N SER A 429 -18.97 3.71 1.44
CA SER A 429 -20.08 3.19 2.23
C SER A 429 -20.75 4.28 3.09
N ALA A 430 -19.96 5.13 3.74
CA ALA A 430 -20.43 6.28 4.50
C ALA A 430 -21.14 7.31 3.59
N GLY A 431 -20.62 7.56 2.39
CA GLY A 431 -21.27 8.41 1.39
C GLY A 431 -22.63 7.88 0.93
N LEU A 432 -22.76 6.55 0.74
CA LEU A 432 -24.02 5.88 0.44
C LEU A 432 -25.03 5.95 1.60
N LEU A 433 -24.59 5.61 2.80
CA LEU A 433 -25.42 5.63 4.00
C LEU A 433 -25.89 7.06 4.34
N GLY A 434 -24.94 7.97 4.50
CA GLY A 434 -25.17 9.33 4.97
C GLY A 434 -26.09 10.10 4.04
N CYS A 435 -25.86 10.05 2.73
CA CYS A 435 -26.68 10.82 1.79
C CYS A 435 -28.10 10.25 1.63
N ILE A 436 -28.24 8.92 1.53
CA ILE A 436 -29.53 8.29 1.21
C ILE A 436 -30.44 8.17 2.45
N PHE A 437 -29.87 7.95 3.63
CA PHE A 437 -30.61 7.60 4.83
C PHE A 437 -30.69 8.72 5.87
N SER A 438 -29.71 9.62 5.98
CA SER A 438 -29.76 10.70 6.98
C SER A 438 -31.02 11.57 6.90
N PRO A 439 -31.49 12.01 5.70
CA PRO A 439 -32.73 12.78 5.62
C PRO A 439 -33.96 12.00 6.12
N LYS A 440 -33.96 10.68 5.97
CA LYS A 440 -35.06 9.80 6.39
C LYS A 440 -35.02 9.55 7.90
N CYS A 441 -33.85 9.27 8.45
CA CYS A 441 -33.65 9.14 9.89
C CYS A 441 -34.01 10.45 10.61
N TYR A 442 -33.64 11.60 10.05
CA TYR A 442 -34.01 12.92 10.57
C TYR A 442 -35.54 13.09 10.65
N ILE A 443 -36.28 12.73 9.60
CA ILE A 443 -37.74 12.84 9.61
C ILE A 443 -38.37 11.84 10.59
N ILE A 444 -37.87 10.60 10.65
CA ILE A 444 -38.41 9.55 11.53
C ILE A 444 -38.21 9.90 13.01
N ILE A 445 -37.03 10.43 13.39
CA ILE A 445 -36.67 10.68 14.79
C ILE A 445 -37.10 12.09 15.24
N LEU A 446 -36.74 13.13 14.49
CA LEU A 446 -36.86 14.53 14.93
C LEU A 446 -38.14 15.21 14.45
N ARG A 447 -38.81 14.69 13.41
CA ARG A 447 -40.04 15.28 12.84
C ARG A 447 -41.14 14.23 12.62
N PRO A 448 -41.55 13.45 13.64
CA PRO A 448 -42.54 12.37 13.47
C PRO A 448 -43.91 12.87 12.98
N LYS A 449 -44.25 14.15 13.20
CA LYS A 449 -45.49 14.79 12.70
C LYS A 449 -45.60 14.79 11.17
N LEU A 450 -44.48 14.74 10.44
CA LEU A 450 -44.45 14.64 8.97
C LEU A 450 -44.61 13.21 8.45
N ASN A 451 -44.64 12.22 9.34
CA ASN A 451 -44.77 10.79 9.02
C ASN A 451 -46.24 10.34 8.94
N ASN A 452 -47.17 11.27 8.73
CA ASN A 452 -48.60 10.99 8.69
C ASN A 452 -49.09 10.85 7.24
N ARG A 453 -49.91 9.81 6.96
CA ARG A 453 -50.31 9.43 5.59
C ARG A 453 -51.06 10.56 4.85
N GLU A 454 -51.85 11.35 5.58
CA GLU A 454 -52.61 12.48 5.03
C GLU A 454 -51.72 13.64 4.56
N LEU A 455 -50.64 13.96 5.30
CA LEU A 455 -49.69 15.02 4.91
C LEU A 455 -48.82 14.63 3.70
N LEU A 456 -48.60 13.32 3.50
CA LEU A 456 -47.91 12.79 2.33
C LEU A 456 -48.80 12.75 1.08
N MET A 457 -50.12 12.53 1.23
CA MET A 457 -51.06 12.54 0.11
C MET A 457 -51.55 13.95 -0.26
N ARG A 458 -51.73 14.86 0.71
CA ARG A 458 -52.15 16.26 0.48
C ARG A 458 -51.09 17.12 -0.24
N ARG A 459 -49.85 16.61 -0.37
CA ARG A 459 -48.75 17.20 -1.14
C ARG A 459 -48.56 16.59 -2.54
N LYS A 460 -49.31 15.54 -2.87
CA LYS A 460 -49.34 14.89 -4.21
C LYS A 460 -50.43 15.46 -5.13
N SER A 461 -51.34 16.25 -4.57
CA SER A 461 -52.26 17.13 -5.30
C SER A 461 -51.67 18.52 -5.38
#